data_AF-A0A1V3XRP5-F1
#
_entry.id   AF-A0A1V3XRP5-F1
#
_cell.length_a   1.000
_cell.length_b   1.000
_cell.length_c   1.000
_cell.angle_alpha   90.00
_cell.angle_beta   90.00
_cell.angle_gamma   90.00
#
_symmetry.space_group_name_H-M   'P 1'
#
loop_
_entity.id
_entity.type
_entity.pdbx_description
1 polymer ?
#
loop_
_entity_poly.entity_id
_entity_poly.type
_entity_poly.pdbx_seq_one_letter_code
_entity_poly.pdbx_strand_id
1 'polypeptide(L)'
;MRIYCEIPPDFQKFDPGAVWEDSKFGFGHFFDWERAALVTDVEWMAHVAKFSQFFGFLWPGEYRAFSNAGVDEARKWIAEPHE
;
A
#
# COMPACT_ATOMS: atom_id res chain seq x y z
N MET A 1 -8.49 -8.84 -6.94
CA MET A 1 -9.00 -7.64 -6.20
C MET A 1 -7.98 -6.52 -6.29
N ARG A 2 -8.41 -5.23 -6.31
CA ARG A 2 -7.50 -4.07 -6.34
C ARG A 2 -7.71 -3.20 -5.10
N ILE A 3 -6.63 -2.72 -4.49
CA ILE A 3 -6.66 -2.00 -3.23
C ILE A 3 -6.03 -0.62 -3.44
N TYR A 4 -6.73 0.44 -3.04
CA TYR A 4 -6.23 1.82 -3.08
C TYR A 4 -6.34 2.43 -1.68
N CYS A 5 -5.22 2.93 -1.15
CA CYS A 5 -5.15 3.52 0.18
C CYS A 5 -4.63 4.96 0.14
N GLU A 6 -5.54 5.88 0.47
CA GLU A 6 -5.43 7.32 0.69
C GLU A 6 -4.90 7.77 2.07
N ILE A 7 -3.63 8.14 2.31
CA ILE A 7 -3.22 8.66 3.64
C ILE A 7 -2.80 10.13 3.56
N PRO A 8 -3.63 11.06 4.06
CA PRO A 8 -3.33 12.49 4.03
C PRO A 8 -2.14 12.83 4.95
N PRO A 9 -1.39 13.91 4.65
CA PRO A 9 -0.17 14.26 5.38
C PRO A 9 -0.45 14.70 6.82
N ASP A 10 -1.65 15.22 7.11
CA ASP A 10 -2.09 15.59 8.46
C ASP A 10 -2.45 14.38 9.34
N PHE A 11 -2.33 13.15 8.82
CA PHE A 11 -2.63 11.93 9.54
C PHE A 11 -1.49 11.59 10.53
N GLN A 12 -1.46 12.29 11.66
CA GLN A 12 -0.38 12.16 12.67
C GLN A 12 -0.44 10.90 13.55
N LYS A 13 -1.50 10.08 13.48
CA LYS A 13 -1.71 8.98 14.44
C LYS A 13 -2.16 7.69 13.75
N PHE A 14 -1.17 6.91 13.33
CA PHE A 14 -1.30 5.46 13.33
C PHE A 14 -0.30 4.95 14.35
N ASP A 15 -0.79 4.32 15.42
CA ASP A 15 0.09 3.54 16.30
C ASP A 15 0.63 2.39 15.45
N PRO A 16 1.94 2.36 15.10
CA PRO A 16 2.48 1.37 14.18
C PRO A 16 2.31 -0.05 14.70
N GLY A 17 2.19 -0.21 16.04
CA GLY A 17 1.91 -1.48 16.68
C GLY A 17 0.49 -1.98 16.39
N ALA A 18 -0.51 -1.09 16.41
CA ALA A 18 -1.91 -1.48 16.19
C ALA A 18 -2.17 -1.98 14.76
N VAL A 19 -1.58 -1.34 13.75
CA VAL A 19 -1.69 -1.80 12.34
C VAL A 19 -1.01 -3.15 12.15
N TRP A 20 0.18 -3.30 12.72
CA TRP A 20 0.98 -4.51 12.57
C TRP A 20 0.34 -5.71 13.28
N GLU A 21 -0.24 -5.50 14.47
CA GLU A 21 -0.97 -6.53 15.21
C GLU A 21 -2.25 -6.95 14.48
N ASP A 22 -3.02 -6.01 13.92
CA ASP A 22 -4.21 -6.33 13.13
C ASP A 22 -3.85 -7.01 11.79
N SER A 23 -2.70 -6.66 11.19
CA SER A 23 -2.23 -7.25 9.92
C SER A 23 -1.82 -8.73 10.07
N LYS A 24 -1.29 -9.13 11.23
CA LYS A 24 -0.90 -10.53 11.52
C LYS A 24 -2.05 -11.53 11.51
N PHE A 25 -3.28 -11.09 11.78
CA PHE A 25 -4.44 -11.97 11.81
C PHE A 25 -5.09 -12.17 10.42
N GLY A 26 -4.70 -11.40 9.39
CA GLY A 26 -5.34 -11.42 8.06
C GLY A 26 -4.70 -12.34 7.00
N PHE A 27 -3.51 -12.91 7.26
CA PHE A 27 -2.66 -13.58 6.26
C PHE A 27 -3.28 -14.81 5.56
N GLY A 28 -4.44 -15.33 5.98
CA GLY A 28 -5.08 -16.49 5.31
C GLY A 28 -5.86 -16.17 4.03
N HIS A 29 -6.45 -14.97 3.94
CA HIS A 29 -7.28 -14.54 2.80
C HIS A 29 -6.78 -13.24 2.15
N PHE A 30 -5.76 -12.59 2.73
CA PHE A 30 -5.17 -11.37 2.20
C PHE A 30 -4.32 -11.56 0.93
N PHE A 31 -4.21 -12.77 0.39
CA PHE A 31 -3.28 -13.09 -0.70
C PHE A 31 -3.91 -13.11 -2.13
N ASP A 32 -5.16 -12.71 -2.33
CA ASP A 32 -5.80 -12.71 -3.67
C ASP A 32 -6.03 -11.28 -4.24
N TRP A 33 -4.99 -10.45 -4.22
CA TRP A 33 -5.04 -9.13 -4.85
C TRP A 33 -4.05 -9.04 -6.02
N GLU A 34 -4.51 -8.39 -7.09
CA GLU A 34 -3.73 -8.18 -8.31
C GLU A 34 -2.86 -6.94 -8.19
N ARG A 35 -3.39 -5.87 -7.61
CA ARG A 35 -2.69 -4.59 -7.46
C ARG A 35 -3.05 -3.88 -6.16
N ALA A 36 -2.07 -3.27 -5.52
CA ALA A 36 -2.27 -2.39 -4.37
C ALA A 36 -1.48 -1.09 -4.52
N ALA A 37 -2.17 0.03 -4.38
CA ALA A 37 -1.60 1.37 -4.42
C ALA A 37 -1.71 2.02 -3.02
N LEU A 38 -0.59 2.47 -2.48
CA LEU A 38 -0.53 3.27 -1.26
C LEU A 38 -0.07 4.69 -1.59
N VAL A 39 -0.86 5.70 -1.22
CA VAL A 39 -0.48 7.10 -1.38
C VAL A 39 -0.28 7.71 0.00
N THR A 40 0.92 8.18 0.30
CA THR A 40 1.26 8.76 1.61
C THR A 40 2.50 9.64 1.53
N ASP A 41 2.50 10.75 2.29
CA ASP A 41 3.70 11.57 2.55
C ASP A 41 4.32 11.28 3.92
N VAL A 42 3.80 10.31 4.65
CA VAL A 42 4.29 9.94 5.98
C VAL A 42 5.60 9.15 5.81
N GLU A 43 6.71 9.70 6.32
CA GLU A 43 8.07 9.21 6.07
C GLU A 43 8.27 7.72 6.44
N TRP A 44 7.78 7.29 7.61
CA TRP A 44 7.90 5.88 8.02
C TRP A 44 7.06 4.93 7.16
N MET A 45 5.88 5.37 6.70
CA MET A 45 5.04 4.58 5.79
C MET A 45 5.69 4.48 4.42
N ALA A 46 6.32 5.56 3.94
CA ALA A 46 7.11 5.55 2.72
C ALA A 46 8.30 4.57 2.82
N HIS A 47 8.93 4.46 3.99
CA HIS A 47 10.00 3.47 4.23
C HIS A 47 9.48 2.03 4.21
N VAL A 48 8.37 1.74 4.91
CA VAL A 48 7.74 0.41 4.88
C VAL A 48 7.30 0.06 3.47
N ALA A 49 6.72 1.00 2.74
CA ALA A 49 6.29 0.79 1.37
C ALA A 49 7.45 0.50 0.41
N LYS A 50 8.55 1.26 0.51
CA LYS A 50 9.78 0.99 -0.24
C LYS A 50 10.34 -0.39 0.08
N PHE A 51 10.32 -0.79 1.35
CA PHE A 51 10.72 -2.13 1.76
C PHE A 51 9.80 -3.17 1.10
N SER A 52 8.49 -3.04 1.22
CA SER A 52 7.51 -3.94 0.60
C SER A 52 7.67 -4.05 -0.93
N GLN A 53 7.99 -2.96 -1.62
CA GLN A 53 8.28 -2.97 -3.06
C GLN A 53 9.57 -3.74 -3.38
N PHE A 54 10.59 -3.62 -2.53
CA PHE A 54 11.84 -4.39 -2.67
C PHE A 54 11.61 -5.89 -2.45
N PHE A 55 10.71 -6.23 -1.54
CA PHE A 55 10.26 -7.60 -1.29
C PHE A 55 9.00 -7.97 -2.09
N GLY A 56 8.82 -7.34 -3.27
CA GLY A 56 7.69 -7.55 -4.19
C GLY A 56 7.39 -9.01 -4.49
N PHE A 57 8.43 -9.86 -4.55
CA PHE A 57 8.31 -11.30 -4.82
C PHE A 57 7.59 -12.11 -3.72
N LEU A 58 7.45 -11.54 -2.52
CA LEU A 58 6.69 -12.15 -1.41
C LEU A 58 5.19 -11.85 -1.50
N TRP A 59 4.79 -10.92 -2.38
CA TRP A 59 3.40 -10.54 -2.57
C TRP A 59 2.80 -11.28 -3.78
N PRO A 60 1.51 -11.62 -3.72
CA PRO A 60 0.82 -12.35 -4.78
C PRO A 60 0.44 -11.45 -5.97
N GLY A 61 0.54 -10.13 -5.83
CA GLY A 61 0.24 -9.14 -6.86
C GLY A 61 1.18 -7.93 -6.82
N GLU A 62 0.96 -6.96 -7.70
CA GLU A 62 1.82 -5.79 -7.83
C GLU A 62 1.54 -4.75 -6.74
N TYR A 63 2.58 -4.36 -6.00
CA TYR A 63 2.50 -3.30 -5.00
C TYR A 63 3.26 -2.05 -5.45
N ARG A 64 2.64 -0.87 -5.34
CA ARG A 64 3.31 0.40 -5.62
C ARG A 64 2.89 1.50 -4.64
N ALA A 65 3.87 2.30 -4.24
CA ALA A 65 3.63 3.46 -3.40
C ALA A 65 3.91 4.78 -4.13
N PHE A 66 3.10 5.78 -3.78
CA PHE A 66 3.11 7.11 -4.37
C PHE A 66 3.13 8.15 -3.24
N SER A 67 3.69 9.33 -3.51
CA SER A 67 3.50 10.49 -2.64
C SER A 67 2.13 11.11 -2.90
N ASN A 68 1.65 12.00 -2.02
CA ASN A 68 0.36 12.67 -2.25
C ASN A 68 0.37 13.55 -3.50
N ALA A 69 1.54 14.04 -3.93
CA ALA A 69 1.68 14.71 -5.22
C ALA A 69 1.41 13.79 -6.42
N GLY A 70 1.52 12.47 -6.24
CA GLY A 70 1.30 11.43 -7.25
C GLY A 70 -0.08 10.76 -7.19
N VAL A 71 -1.06 11.32 -6.47
CA VAL A 71 -2.41 10.75 -6.34
C VAL A 71 -3.03 10.40 -7.69
N ASP A 72 -2.93 11.29 -8.68
CA ASP A 72 -3.49 11.06 -10.01
C ASP A 72 -2.79 9.93 -10.76
N GLU A 73 -1.47 9.76 -10.55
CA GLU A 73 -0.71 8.64 -11.10
C GLU A 73 -1.14 7.33 -10.44
N ALA A 74 -1.27 7.33 -9.12
CA ALA A 74 -1.71 6.17 -8.35
C ALA A 74 -3.10 5.67 -8.80
N ARG A 75 -4.03 6.61 -9.02
CA ARG A 75 -5.39 6.32 -9.49
C ARG A 75 -5.41 5.76 -10.91
N LYS A 76 -4.56 6.27 -11.81
CA LYS A 76 -4.43 5.71 -13.16
C LYS A 76 -3.87 4.30 -13.12
N TRP A 77 -2.77 4.10 -12.40
CA TRP A 77 -2.08 2.82 -12.32
C TRP A 77 -2.94 1.70 -11.71
N ILE A 78 -3.73 1.99 -10.67
CA ILE A 78 -4.63 0.99 -10.07
C ILE A 78 -5.84 0.69 -10.97
N ALA A 79 -6.22 1.61 -11.86
CA ALA A 79 -7.34 1.45 -12.78
C ALA A 79 -6.95 0.71 -14.07
N GLU A 80 -5.66 0.66 -14.42
CA GLU A 80 -5.17 -0.03 -15.61
C GLU A 80 -5.67 -1.50 -15.67
N PRO A 81 -6.10 -1.99 -16.86
CA PRO A 81 -6.40 -3.40 -17.05
C PRO A 81 -5.13 -4.23 -16.83
N HIS A 82 -5.26 -5.33 -16.09
CA HIS A 82 -4.21 -6.35 -16.05
C HIS A 82 -4.44 -7.24 -17.28
N GLU A 83 -3.52 -7.24 -18.24
CA GLU A 83 -3.52 -8.20 -19.37
C GLU A 83 -3.04 -9.59 -18.92
#